data_AF-A0A5J6L438-F1
#
_entry.id   AF-A0A5J6L438-F1
#
_cell.length_a   1.000
_cell.length_b   1.000
_cell.length_c   1.000
_cell.angle_alpha   90.00
_cell.angle_beta   90.00
_cell.angle_gamma   90.00
#
_symmetry.space_group_name_H-M   'P 1'
#
loop_
_entity.id
_entity.type
_entity.pdbx_description
1 polymer ?
#
loop_
_entity_poly.entity_id
_entity_poly.type
_entity_poly.pdbx_seq_one_letter_code
_entity_poly.pdbx_strand_id
1 'polypeptide(L)'
;MAGKGRDTREARERARVYQARRQYHEGQSRRRRRDNVLAAVLGGAVILAAVGGQVAYFTVGPGTPEPSPSATPTTPAEPTEPAPPTEPGPTPTPGDIAPTP
;
A
#
# COMPACT_ATOMS: atom_id res chain seq x y z
N MET A 1 -23.01 -38.44 65.55
CA MET A 1 -22.31 -38.42 64.24
C MET A 1 -23.25 -38.62 63.02
N ALA A 2 -24.53 -38.23 63.07
CA ALA A 2 -25.52 -38.54 62.00
C ALA A 2 -25.72 -37.45 60.92
N GLY A 3 -25.10 -36.27 61.03
CA GLY A 3 -25.28 -35.16 60.07
C GLY A 3 -24.43 -35.27 58.80
N LYS A 4 -23.22 -35.84 58.91
CA LYS A 4 -22.19 -35.81 57.85
C LYS A 4 -22.62 -36.53 56.55
N GLY A 5 -23.50 -37.54 56.65
CA GLY A 5 -23.99 -38.29 55.49
C GLY A 5 -25.05 -37.57 54.65
N ARG A 6 -25.81 -36.63 55.22
CA ARG A 6 -26.79 -35.81 54.49
C ARG A 6 -26.12 -34.61 53.83
N ASP A 7 -25.23 -33.93 54.56
CA ASP A 7 -24.44 -32.81 54.03
C ASP A 7 -23.60 -33.23 52.82
N THR A 8 -23.03 -34.44 52.83
CA THR A 8 -22.25 -34.96 51.71
C THR A 8 -23.09 -35.31 50.48
N ARG A 9 -24.38 -35.65 50.64
CA ARG A 9 -25.31 -35.87 49.53
C ARG A 9 -25.76 -34.55 48.91
N GLU A 10 -26.17 -33.59 49.73
CA GLU A 10 -26.55 -32.25 49.27
C GLU A 10 -25.39 -31.51 48.59
N ALA A 11 -24.16 -31.65 49.12
CA ALA A 11 -22.97 -31.09 48.49
C ALA A 11 -22.69 -31.69 47.09
N ARG A 12 -22.92 -32.99 46.91
CA ARG A 12 -22.76 -33.66 45.61
C ARG A 12 -23.84 -33.25 44.62
N GLU A 13 -25.08 -33.07 45.06
CA GLU A 13 -26.17 -32.58 44.21
C GLU A 13 -25.91 -31.15 43.75
N ARG A 14 -25.52 -30.25 44.66
CA ARG A 14 -25.11 -28.88 44.30
C ARG A 14 -23.94 -28.89 43.33
N ALA A 15 -22.92 -29.73 43.57
CA ALA A 15 -21.78 -29.85 42.66
C ALA A 15 -22.19 -30.28 41.24
N ARG A 16 -23.14 -31.21 41.08
CA ARG A 16 -23.64 -31.62 39.75
C ARG A 16 -24.36 -30.49 39.02
N VAL A 17 -25.19 -29.71 39.73
CA VAL A 17 -25.89 -28.56 39.15
C VAL A 17 -24.89 -27.48 38.70
N TYR A 18 -23.87 -27.20 39.50
CA TYR A 18 -22.81 -26.25 39.13
C TYR A 18 -21.94 -26.74 37.96
N GLN A 19 -21.60 -28.03 37.93
CA GLN A 19 -20.85 -28.66 36.84
C GLN A 19 -21.64 -28.57 35.51
N ALA A 20 -22.95 -28.86 35.53
CA ALA A 20 -23.79 -28.79 34.33
C ALA A 20 -23.83 -27.38 33.73
N ARG A 21 -23.95 -26.33 34.57
CA ARG A 21 -23.92 -24.93 34.10
C ARG A 21 -22.56 -24.55 33.52
N ARG A 22 -21.46 -24.98 34.13
CA ARG A 22 -20.11 -24.72 33.62
C ARG A 22 -19.89 -25.34 32.24
N GLN A 23 -20.29 -26.60 32.06
CA GLN A 23 -20.09 -27.31 30.79
C GLN A 23 -20.86 -26.68 29.64
N TYR A 24 -22.06 -26.15 29.91
CA TYR A 24 -22.84 -25.43 28.90
C TYR A 24 -22.13 -24.15 28.41
N HIS A 25 -21.60 -23.34 29.33
CA HIS A 25 -20.88 -22.11 28.98
C HIS A 25 -19.52 -22.39 28.30
N GLU A 26 -18.78 -23.39 28.79
CA GLU A 26 -17.49 -23.78 28.20
C GLU A 26 -17.66 -24.30 26.77
N GLY A 27 -18.69 -25.13 26.52
CA GLY A 27 -18.99 -25.66 25.19
C GLY A 27 -19.30 -24.57 24.16
N GLN A 28 -20.08 -23.55 24.54
CA GLN A 28 -20.39 -22.41 23.68
C GLN A 28 -19.14 -21.57 23.36
N SER A 29 -18.30 -21.31 24.36
CA SER A 29 -17.04 -20.57 24.16
C SER A 29 -16.08 -21.31 23.21
N ARG A 30 -16.03 -22.64 23.32
CA ARG A 30 -15.12 -23.48 22.51
C ARG A 30 -15.53 -23.50 21.04
N ARG A 31 -16.82 -23.53 20.75
CA ARG A 31 -17.36 -23.47 19.38
C ARG A 31 -17.04 -22.12 18.75
N ARG A 32 -17.40 -21.02 19.41
CA ARG A 32 -17.11 -19.66 18.91
C ARG A 32 -15.62 -19.42 18.69
N ARG A 33 -14.75 -19.90 19.58
CA ARG A 33 -13.29 -19.79 19.38
C ARG A 33 -12.81 -20.58 18.16
N ARG A 34 -13.31 -21.81 17.97
CA ARG A 34 -12.95 -22.64 16.81
C ARG A 34 -13.42 -21.98 15.52
N ASP A 35 -14.68 -21.52 15.48
CA ASP A 35 -15.27 -20.90 14.30
C ASP A 35 -14.59 -19.56 13.97
N ASN A 36 -14.28 -18.74 14.99
CA ASN A 36 -13.55 -17.49 14.79
C ASN A 36 -12.12 -17.72 14.31
N VAL A 37 -11.42 -18.72 14.85
CA VAL A 37 -10.07 -19.08 14.38
C VAL A 37 -10.14 -19.59 12.95
N LEU A 38 -11.12 -20.44 12.62
CA LEU A 38 -11.29 -20.94 11.26
C LEU A 38 -11.62 -19.81 10.29
N ALA A 39 -12.50 -18.88 10.67
CA ALA A 39 -12.83 -17.69 9.89
C ALA A 39 -11.61 -16.78 9.70
N ALA A 40 -10.79 -16.58 10.74
CA ALA A 40 -9.58 -15.79 10.65
C ALA A 40 -8.53 -16.45 9.74
N VAL A 41 -8.36 -17.77 9.82
CA VAL A 41 -7.43 -18.51 8.97
C VAL A 41 -7.90 -18.49 7.52
N LEU A 42 -9.17 -18.78 7.24
CA LEU A 42 -9.73 -18.77 5.89
C LEU A 42 -9.71 -17.35 5.30
N GLY A 43 -10.17 -16.36 6.06
CA GLY A 43 -10.13 -14.96 5.64
C GLY A 43 -8.71 -14.46 5.41
N GLY A 44 -7.79 -14.78 6.32
CA GLY A 44 -6.37 -14.44 6.20
C GLY A 44 -5.73 -15.08 4.97
N ALA A 45 -6.02 -16.35 4.70
CA ALA A 45 -5.52 -17.05 3.52
C ALA A 45 -5.99 -16.41 2.21
N VAL A 46 -7.26 -16.01 2.12
CA VAL A 46 -7.80 -15.30 0.94
C VAL A 46 -7.11 -13.95 0.74
N ILE A 47 -6.92 -13.17 1.81
CA ILE A 47 -6.23 -11.88 1.74
C ILE A 47 -4.77 -12.08 1.30
N LEU A 48 -4.06 -13.03 1.89
CA LEU A 48 -2.68 -13.38 1.50
C LEU A 48 -2.59 -13.80 0.03
N ALA A 49 -3.54 -14.61 -0.46
CA ALA A 49 -3.58 -15.02 -1.84
C ALA A 49 -3.83 -13.83 -2.80
N ALA A 50 -4.72 -12.90 -2.43
CA ALA A 50 -4.98 -11.71 -3.22
C ALA A 50 -3.75 -10.79 -3.30
N VAL A 51 -3.13 -10.49 -2.15
CA VAL A 51 -1.92 -9.66 -2.09
C VAL A 51 -0.76 -10.34 -2.81
N GLY A 52 -0.52 -11.63 -2.54
CA GLY A 52 0.53 -12.40 -3.22
C GLY A 52 0.30 -12.48 -4.73
N GLY A 53 -0.95 -12.64 -5.17
CA GLY A 53 -1.33 -12.64 -6.57
C GLY A 53 -1.09 -11.28 -7.24
N GLN A 54 -1.45 -10.17 -6.60
CA GLN A 54 -1.14 -8.83 -7.10
C GLN A 54 0.36 -8.62 -7.22
N VAL A 55 1.13 -8.92 -6.18
CA VAL A 55 2.59 -8.80 -6.20
C VAL A 55 3.17 -9.63 -7.33
N ALA A 56 2.80 -10.91 -7.46
CA ALA A 56 3.28 -11.77 -8.54
C ALA A 56 2.90 -11.22 -9.92
N TYR A 57 1.67 -10.74 -10.09
CA TYR A 57 1.17 -10.18 -11.36
C TYR A 57 1.95 -8.94 -11.82
N PHE A 58 2.28 -8.04 -10.90
CA PHE A 58 3.00 -6.79 -11.23
C PHE A 58 4.53 -6.94 -11.24
N THR A 59 5.09 -7.97 -10.61
CA THR A 59 6.55 -8.16 -10.53
C THR A 59 7.10 -9.12 -11.58
N VAL A 60 6.40 -10.23 -11.84
CA VAL A 60 6.85 -11.30 -12.76
C VAL A 60 5.80 -11.59 -13.84
N GLY A 61 4.56 -11.15 -13.63
CA GLY A 61 3.43 -11.39 -14.52
C GLY A 61 3.22 -10.32 -15.60
N PRO A 62 2.14 -10.44 -16.38
CA PRO A 62 1.88 -9.56 -17.53
C PRO A 62 1.51 -8.12 -17.13
N GLY A 63 1.40 -7.82 -15.83
CA GLY A 63 1.22 -6.46 -15.33
C GLY A 63 2.52 -5.69 -15.12
N THR A 64 3.69 -6.29 -15.36
CA THR A 64 4.98 -5.60 -15.17
C THR A 64 5.07 -4.40 -16.12
N PRO A 65 5.31 -3.18 -15.58
CA PRO A 65 5.42 -1.99 -16.42
C PRO A 65 6.63 -2.12 -17.35
N GLU A 66 6.44 -1.73 -18.60
CA GLU A 66 7.51 -1.74 -19.59
C GLU A 66 8.63 -0.76 -19.15
N PRO A 67 9.91 -1.16 -19.22
CA PRO A 67 11.00 -0.28 -18.82
C PRO A 67 11.05 0.94 -19.73
N SER A 68 10.84 2.13 -19.15
CA SER A 68 11.01 3.39 -19.85
C SER A 68 12.49 3.63 -20.20
N PRO A 69 12.81 4.11 -21.41
CA PRO A 69 14.19 4.44 -21.75
C PRO A 69 14.73 5.51 -20.80
N SER A 70 15.91 5.26 -20.20
CA SER A 70 16.64 6.29 -19.46
C SER A 70 17.06 7.41 -20.42
N ALA A 71 16.86 8.66 -19.98
CA ALA A 71 17.34 9.83 -20.71
C ALA A 71 18.87 9.71 -20.89
N THR A 72 19.34 9.79 -22.13
CA THR A 72 20.77 9.91 -22.41
C THR A 72 21.25 11.27 -21.90
N PRO A 73 22.41 11.36 -21.22
CA PRO A 73 22.94 12.66 -20.80
C PRO A 73 23.17 13.54 -22.04
N THR A 74 22.46 14.65 -22.12
CA THR A 74 22.70 15.67 -23.15
C THR A 74 23.94 16.47 -22.76
N THR A 75 24.94 16.51 -23.63
CA THR A 75 26.11 17.38 -23.47
C THR A 75 25.63 18.85 -23.43
N PRO A 76 26.01 19.66 -22.43
CA PRO A 76 25.71 21.08 -22.41
C PRO A 76 26.25 21.75 -23.69
N ALA A 77 25.47 22.66 -24.26
CA ALA A 77 25.93 23.47 -25.39
C ALA A 77 27.18 24.27 -24.98
N GLU A 78 28.19 24.26 -25.84
CA GLU A 78 29.40 25.05 -25.66
C GLU A 78 29.03 26.55 -25.66
N PRO A 79 29.63 27.38 -24.78
CA PRO A 79 29.32 28.81 -24.73
C PRO A 79 29.58 29.46 -26.09
N THR A 80 28.55 30.07 -26.69
CA THR A 80 28.72 30.88 -27.89
C THR A 80 29.58 32.09 -27.56
N GLU A 81 30.74 32.20 -28.22
CA GLU A 81 31.61 33.36 -28.14
C GLU A 81 30.84 34.63 -28.61
N PRO A 82 30.92 35.76 -27.90
CA PRO A 82 30.21 36.97 -28.30
C PRO A 82 30.72 37.45 -29.67
N ALA A 83 29.79 37.73 -30.59
CA ALA A 83 30.13 38.34 -31.86
C ALA A 83 30.80 39.71 -31.64
N PRO A 84 31.84 40.08 -32.42
CA PRO A 84 32.49 41.37 -32.30
C PRO A 84 31.50 42.50 -32.62
N PRO A 85 31.62 43.68 -31.98
CA PRO A 85 30.71 44.79 -32.20
C PRO A 85 30.80 45.28 -33.64
N THR A 86 29.65 45.35 -34.32
CA THR A 86 29.53 45.96 -35.64
C THR A 86 29.77 47.47 -35.53
N GLU A 87 30.77 47.98 -36.25
CA GLU A 87 31.00 49.42 -36.41
C GLU A 87 29.76 50.13 -36.98
N PRO A 88 29.40 51.33 -36.50
CA PRO A 88 28.29 52.10 -37.08
C PRO A 88 28.66 52.57 -38.50
N GLY A 89 27.85 52.19 -39.49
CA GLY A 89 27.99 52.64 -40.88
C GLY A 89 27.78 54.16 -41.03
N PRO A 90 28.33 54.78 -42.10
CA PRO A 90 28.39 56.22 -42.25
C PRO A 90 26.99 56.86 -42.37
N THR A 91 26.79 57.93 -41.59
CA THR A 91 25.62 58.83 -41.67
C THR A 91 25.50 59.43 -43.07
N PRO A 92 24.33 59.38 -43.75
CA PRO A 92 24.19 60.06 -45.04
C PRO A 92 24.15 61.58 -44.85
N THR A 93 25.10 62.28 -45.48
CA THR A 93 25.11 63.75 -45.61
C THR A 93 23.94 64.21 -46.49
N PRO A 94 23.10 65.16 -46.05
CA PRO A 94 22.03 65.72 -46.88
C PRO A 94 22.59 66.70 -47.93
N GLY A 95 22.27 66.48 -49.20
CA GLY A 95 22.34 67.53 -50.21
C GLY A 95 23.00 67.10 -51.52
N ASP A 96 22.18 66.62 -52.47
CA ASP A 96 22.29 67.13 -53.84
C ASP A 96 20.93 66.97 -54.53
N ILE A 97 20.27 68.11 -54.77
CA ILE A 97 19.06 68.18 -55.59
C ILE A 97 19.55 68.44 -57.01
N ALA A 98 19.59 67.39 -57.84
CA ALA A 98 19.83 67.54 -59.27
C ALA A 98 18.50 67.82 -60.00
N PRO A 99 18.34 68.95 -60.71
CA PRO A 99 17.20 69.17 -61.60
C PRO A 99 17.52 68.59 -62.98
N THR A 100 16.55 67.96 -63.63
CA THR A 100 16.70 67.60 -65.07
C THR A 100 15.32 67.56 -65.77
N PRO A 101 15.30 67.75 -67.10
CA PRO A 101 14.52 68.75 -67.84
C PRO A 101 13.09 68.37 -68.24
#